data_AF-A0A958ZEI6-F1
#
_entry.id   AF-A0A958ZEI6-F1
#
_cell.length_a   1.000
_cell.length_b   1.000
_cell.length_c   1.000
_cell.angle_alpha   90.00
_cell.angle_beta   90.00
_cell.angle_gamma   90.00
#
_symmetry.space_group_name_H-M   'P 1'
#
loop_
_entity.id
_entity.type
_entity.pdbx_description
1 polymer ?
#
loop_
_entity_poly.entity_id
_entity_poly.type
_entity_poly.pdbx_seq_one_letter_code
_entity_poly.pdbx_strand_id
1 'polypeptide(L)'
;MNKPAVILSDVWIKASIIGTTWAASEIVLGSFLHNLKIPFSGNILAGIGIILLISVSYVWKDKGLFWRAGLICALMKTLSPSAVIFGPMIAIFSQSLLLEASTRLFGRSVLGFVTGAMLAMSWNL
;
A
#
# COMPACT_ATOMS: atom_id res chain seq x y z
N MET A 1 28.46 1.20 27.41
CA MET A 1 27.01 1.01 27.63
C MET A 1 26.40 0.51 26.32
N ASN A 2 26.32 -0.82 26.18
CA ASN A 2 25.90 -1.49 24.94
C ASN A 2 24.37 -1.41 24.87
N LYS A 3 23.83 -0.50 24.04
CA LYS A 3 22.38 -0.50 23.77
C LYS A 3 22.05 -1.87 23.14
N PRO A 4 21.08 -2.63 23.66
CA PRO A 4 20.63 -3.82 22.95
C PRO A 4 20.11 -3.33 21.60
N ALA A 5 20.81 -3.68 20.52
CA ALA A 5 20.32 -3.42 19.18
C ALA A 5 18.97 -4.14 19.10
N VAL A 6 17.88 -3.37 19.04
CA VAL A 6 16.55 -3.96 18.89
C VAL A 6 16.62 -4.77 17.60
N ILE A 7 16.49 -6.09 17.70
CA ILE A 7 16.44 -7.00 16.55
C ILE A 7 15.07 -6.82 15.90
N LEU A 8 14.76 -5.61 15.43
CA LEU A 8 13.64 -5.38 14.55
C LEU A 8 14.04 -5.97 13.22
N SER A 9 13.25 -6.91 12.70
CA SER A 9 13.53 -7.44 11.37
C SER A 9 13.54 -6.27 10.38
N ASP A 10 14.61 -6.11 9.60
CA ASP A 10 14.77 -5.05 8.59
C ASP A 10 13.54 -4.90 7.68
N VAL A 11 12.84 -6.01 7.42
CA VAL A 11 11.62 -6.05 6.61
C VAL A 11 10.48 -5.22 7.21
N TRP A 12 10.31 -5.19 8.54
CA TRP A 12 9.28 -4.37 9.19
C TRP A 12 9.63 -2.88 9.18
N ILE A 13 10.92 -2.54 9.28
CA ILE A 13 11.39 -1.15 9.16
C ILE A 13 11.16 -0.64 7.74
N LYS A 14 11.52 -1.44 6.73
CA LYS A 14 11.24 -1.10 5.33
C LYS A 14 9.74 -0.98 5.07
N ALA A 15 8.95 -1.93 5.57
CA ALA A 15 7.50 -1.91 5.42
C ALA A 15 6.86 -0.68 6.08
N SER A 16 7.35 -0.24 7.25
CA SER A 16 6.81 0.93 7.92
C SER A 16 7.11 2.21 7.15
N ILE A 17 8.32 2.37 6.59
CA ILE A 17 8.67 3.52 5.75
C ILE A 17 7.76 3.59 4.51
N ILE A 18 7.52 2.46 3.86
CA ILE A 18 6.64 2.40 2.67
C ILE A 18 5.19 2.66 3.05
N GLY A 19 4.71 1.97 4.10
CA GLY A 19 3.33 2.07 4.57
C GLY A 19 2.98 3.48 5.03
N THR A 20 3.90 4.18 5.70
CA THR A 20 3.70 5.58 6.12
C THR A 20 3.74 6.54 4.94
N THR A 21 4.64 6.33 3.97
CA THR A 21 4.72 7.15 2.75
C THR A 21 3.44 7.00 1.92
N TRP A 22 2.97 5.77 1.75
CA TRP A 22 1.72 5.50 1.07
C TRP A 22 0.54 6.12 1.84
N ALA A 23 0.43 5.91 3.15
CA ALA A 23 -0.62 6.52 3.97
C ALA A 23 -0.64 8.05 3.89
N ALA A 24 0.53 8.70 3.91
CA ALA A 24 0.63 10.14 3.76
C ALA A 24 0.10 10.60 2.40
N SER A 25 0.51 9.94 1.31
CA SER A 25 0.02 10.25 -0.04
C SER A 25 -1.50 10.06 -0.14
N GLU A 26 -2.02 9.01 0.46
CA GLU A 26 -3.41 8.61 0.45
C GLU A 26 -4.30 9.59 1.23
N ILE A 27 -3.83 10.09 2.37
CA ILE A 27 -4.57 11.06 3.21
C ILE A 27 -4.57 12.45 2.55
N VAL A 28 -3.41 12.91 2.07
CA VAL A 28 -3.26 14.23 1.44
C VAL A 28 -4.04 14.30 0.13
N LEU A 29 -3.82 13.35 -0.77
CA LEU A 29 -4.51 13.31 -2.06
C LEU A 29 -5.99 12.97 -1.88
N GLY A 30 -6.34 12.09 -0.93
CA GLY A 30 -7.73 11.77 -0.64
C GLY A 30 -8.53 12.99 -0.20
N SER A 31 -7.99 13.79 0.72
CA SER A 31 -8.60 15.05 1.14
C SER A 31 -8.75 16.03 -0.03
N PHE A 32 -7.73 16.13 -0.88
CA PHE A 32 -7.74 17.01 -2.06
C PHE A 32 -8.79 16.59 -3.11
N LEU A 33 -8.81 15.31 -3.48
CA LEU A 33 -9.74 14.75 -4.47
C LEU A 33 -11.19 14.78 -3.97
N HIS A 34 -11.40 14.55 -2.67
CA HIS A 34 -12.73 14.68 -2.06
C HIS A 34 -13.20 16.15 -2.05
N ASN A 35 -12.30 17.11 -1.79
CA ASN A 35 -12.60 18.55 -1.87
C ASN A 35 -12.98 18.98 -3.29
N LEU A 36 -12.35 18.41 -4.32
CA LEU A 36 -12.68 18.68 -5.72
C LEU A 36 -13.93 17.94 -6.22
N LYS A 37 -14.60 17.14 -5.38
CA LYS A 37 -15.77 16.31 -5.73
C LYS A 37 -15.54 15.44 -6.98
N ILE A 38 -14.35 14.87 -7.12
CA ILE A 38 -14.01 14.04 -8.27
C ILE A 38 -14.62 12.64 -8.07
N PRO A 39 -15.49 12.16 -9.00
CA PRO A 39 -15.97 10.78 -8.98
C PRO A 39 -14.79 9.82 -9.20
N PHE A 40 -14.81 8.66 -8.55
CA PHE A 40 -13.72 7.64 -8.58
C PHE A 40 -12.39 8.05 -7.93
N SER A 41 -12.42 8.94 -6.95
CA SER A 41 -11.22 9.30 -6.16
C SER A 41 -10.47 8.05 -5.63
N GLY A 42 -11.19 7.00 -5.22
CA GLY A 42 -10.60 5.74 -4.74
C GLY A 42 -9.69 5.03 -5.73
N ASN A 43 -10.05 4.94 -7.03
CA ASN A 43 -9.20 4.31 -8.05
C ASN A 43 -7.90 5.07 -8.26
N ILE A 44 -7.96 6.40 -8.26
CA ILE A 44 -6.81 7.26 -8.47
C ILE A 44 -5.81 7.06 -7.32
N LEU A 45 -6.32 7.06 -6.08
CA LEU A 45 -5.52 6.82 -4.89
C LEU A 45 -4.90 5.42 -4.88
N ALA A 46 -5.69 4.39 -5.19
CA ALA A 46 -5.21 3.02 -5.35
C ALA A 46 -4.08 2.91 -6.38
N GLY A 47 -4.18 3.64 -7.49
CA GLY A 47 -3.17 3.62 -8.56
C GLY A 47 -1.85 4.18 -8.09
N ILE A 48 -1.90 5.30 -7.39
CA ILE A 48 -0.71 5.93 -6.81
C ILE A 48 -0.07 5.00 -5.76
N GLY A 49 -0.88 4.33 -4.95
CA GLY A 49 -0.44 3.34 -3.98
C GLY A 49 0.29 2.16 -4.61
N ILE A 50 -0.29 1.56 -5.65
CA ILE A 50 0.31 0.45 -6.39
C ILE A 50 1.62 0.90 -7.06
N ILE A 51 1.66 2.09 -7.67
CA ILE A 51 2.88 2.64 -8.28
C ILE A 51 3.98 2.81 -7.21
N LEU A 52 3.64 3.33 -6.03
CA LEU A 52 4.57 3.44 -4.90
C LEU A 52 5.11 2.08 -4.46
N LEU A 53 4.24 1.09 -4.26
CA LEU A 53 4.64 -0.27 -3.88
C LEU A 53 5.57 -0.89 -4.92
N ILE A 54 5.22 -0.82 -6.20
CA ILE A 54 6.03 -1.35 -7.31
C ILE A 54 7.38 -0.65 -7.31
N SER A 55 7.41 0.68 -7.23
CA SER A 55 8.64 1.48 -7.23
C SER A 55 9.58 1.08 -6.11
N VAL A 56 9.06 0.88 -4.89
CA VAL A 56 9.91 0.47 -3.76
C VAL A 56 10.33 -1.00 -3.88
N SER A 57 9.55 -1.87 -4.52
CA SER A 57 9.98 -3.24 -4.78
C SER A 57 11.16 -3.35 -5.73
N TYR A 58 11.40 -2.35 -6.59
CA TYR A 58 12.63 -2.30 -7.39
C TYR A 58 13.86 -2.06 -6.52
N VAL A 59 13.72 -1.30 -5.43
CA VAL A 59 14.80 -0.98 -4.49
C VAL A 59 15.01 -2.12 -3.48
N TRP A 60 13.93 -2.64 -2.89
CA TRP A 60 14.01 -3.67 -1.86
C TRP A 60 13.30 -4.96 -2.27
N LYS A 61 14.11 -6.01 -2.47
CA LYS A 61 13.67 -7.34 -2.87
C LYS A 61 13.42 -8.26 -1.67
N ASP A 62 12.82 -7.76 -0.59
CA ASP A 62 12.43 -8.57 0.57
C ASP A 62 11.07 -9.26 0.38
N LYS A 63 10.95 -10.54 0.78
CA LYS A 63 9.68 -11.28 0.68
C LYS A 63 8.73 -10.80 1.79
N GLY A 64 7.46 -10.57 1.47
CA GLY A 64 6.47 -10.13 2.47
C GLY A 64 6.34 -8.62 2.67
N LEU A 65 6.96 -7.81 1.81
CA LEU A 65 7.03 -6.36 1.99
C LEU A 65 5.70 -5.66 1.67
N PHE A 66 4.93 -6.16 0.70
CA PHE A 66 3.73 -5.49 0.21
C PHE A 66 2.58 -5.59 1.20
N TRP A 67 2.29 -6.79 1.69
CA TRP A 67 1.23 -7.01 2.68
C TRP A 67 1.52 -6.26 3.98
N ARG A 68 2.78 -6.26 4.45
CA ARG A 68 3.17 -5.52 5.65
C ARG A 68 3.01 -4.01 5.46
N ALA A 69 3.44 -3.49 4.31
CA ALA A 69 3.29 -2.06 3.99
C ALA A 69 1.80 -1.67 3.85
N GLY A 70 0.98 -2.49 3.20
CA GLY A 70 -0.45 -2.26 3.04
C GLY A 70 -1.22 -2.34 4.36
N LEU A 71 -0.85 -3.27 5.25
CA LEU A 71 -1.40 -3.34 6.60
C LEU A 71 -1.10 -2.06 7.38
N ILE A 72 0.15 -1.60 7.37
CA ILE A 72 0.55 -0.36 8.04
C ILE A 72 -0.17 0.85 7.44
N CYS A 73 -0.28 0.92 6.11
CA CYS A 73 -1.01 1.98 5.41
C CYS A 73 -2.48 2.02 5.80
N ALA A 74 -3.16 0.87 5.80
CA ALA A 74 -4.55 0.75 6.18
C ALA A 74 -4.76 1.22 7.63
N LEU A 75 -3.91 0.79 8.57
CA LEU A 75 -3.96 1.23 9.96
C LEU A 75 -3.74 2.74 10.11
N MET A 76 -2.82 3.34 9.36
CA MET A 76 -2.61 4.79 9.44
C MET A 76 -3.78 5.58 8.87
N LYS A 77 -4.43 5.07 7.82
CA LYS A 77 -5.61 5.69 7.25
C LYS A 77 -6.83 5.59 8.19
N THR A 78 -6.92 4.56 9.02
CA THR A 78 -8.00 4.44 10.04
C THR A 78 -7.95 5.51 11.11
N LEU A 79 -6.76 6.03 11.38
CA LEU A 79 -6.57 7.12 12.32
C LEU A 79 -6.99 8.49 11.73
N SER A 80 -7.29 8.56 10.43
CA SER A 80 -7.80 9.80 9.81
C SER A 80 -9.30 9.96 10.10
N PRO A 81 -9.73 11.05 10.78
CA PRO A 81 -11.13 11.26 11.15
C PRO A 81 -12.03 11.69 9.97
N SER A 82 -11.49 11.80 8.75
CA SER A 82 -12.23 12.22 7.57
C SER A 82 -13.05 11.06 7.02
N ALA A 83 -14.28 10.93 7.53
CA ALA A 83 -15.28 9.93 7.17
C ALA A 83 -14.83 8.48 7.40
N VAL A 84 -15.36 7.85 8.45
CA VAL A 84 -15.20 6.42 8.78
C VAL A 84 -15.93 5.56 7.74
N ILE A 85 -15.46 5.59 6.50
CA ILE A 85 -15.89 4.69 5.43
C ILE A 85 -14.88 3.55 5.48
N PHE A 86 -15.32 2.36 5.91
CA PHE A 86 -14.48 1.17 5.96
C PHE A 86 -14.04 0.67 4.57
N GLY A 87 -14.69 1.14 3.50
CA GLY A 87 -14.41 0.77 2.11
C GLY A 87 -12.95 0.96 1.69
N PRO A 88 -12.38 2.18 1.74
CA PRO A 88 -10.99 2.44 1.37
C PRO A 88 -9.95 1.60 2.11
N MET A 89 -10.18 1.24 3.38
CA MET A 89 -9.24 0.43 4.15
C MET A 89 -9.17 -1.01 3.62
N ILE A 90 -10.34 -1.60 3.39
CA ILE A 90 -10.46 -2.94 2.82
C ILE A 90 -9.86 -2.95 1.40
N ALA A 91 -10.08 -1.88 0.63
CA ALA A 91 -9.50 -1.73 -0.70
C ALA A 91 -7.96 -1.72 -0.66
N ILE A 92 -7.33 -0.86 0.14
CA ILE A 92 -5.85 -0.75 0.27
C ILE A 92 -5.25 -2.08 0.70
N PHE A 93 -5.87 -2.73 1.68
CA PHE A 93 -5.40 -4.00 2.21
C PHE A 93 -5.51 -5.12 1.17
N SER A 94 -6.67 -5.27 0.52
CA SER A 94 -6.88 -6.24 -0.56
C SER A 94 -5.94 -6.00 -1.73
N GLN A 95 -5.71 -4.75 -2.13
CA GLN A 95 -4.76 -4.40 -3.20
C GLN A 95 -3.34 -4.85 -2.86
N SER A 96 -2.88 -4.60 -1.63
CA SER A 96 -1.54 -5.02 -1.21
C SER A 96 -1.40 -6.54 -1.16
N LEU A 97 -2.45 -7.26 -0.75
CA LEU A 97 -2.48 -8.73 -0.71
C LEU A 97 -2.52 -9.33 -2.11
N LEU A 98 -3.34 -8.78 -3.01
CA LEU A 98 -3.44 -9.22 -4.40
C LEU A 98 -2.14 -8.98 -5.16
N LEU A 99 -1.48 -7.84 -4.93
CA LEU A 99 -0.16 -7.56 -5.50
C LEU A 99 0.89 -8.53 -4.95
N GLU A 100 0.86 -8.85 -3.66
CA GLU A 100 1.78 -9.83 -3.08
C GLU A 100 1.53 -11.25 -3.60
N ALA A 101 0.27 -11.68 -3.68
CA ALA A 101 -0.11 -12.98 -4.21
C ALA A 101 0.34 -13.13 -5.68
N SER A 102 0.12 -12.09 -6.49
CA SER A 102 0.49 -12.08 -7.91
C SER A 102 2.00 -12.10 -8.11
N THR A 103 2.75 -11.28 -7.35
CA THR A 103 4.22 -11.26 -7.40
C THR A 103 4.85 -12.53 -6.82
N ARG A 104 4.13 -13.25 -5.94
CA ARG A 104 4.55 -14.57 -5.44
C ARG A 104 4.28 -15.70 -6.44
N LEU A 105 3.18 -15.63 -7.20
CA LEU A 105 2.79 -16.63 -8.21
C LEU A 105 3.57 -16.48 -9.52
N PHE A 106 3.69 -15.27 -10.07
CA PHE A 106 4.38 -14.99 -11.34
C PHE A 106 5.86 -14.62 -11.18
N GLY A 107 6.35 -14.64 -9.94
CA GLY A 107 7.67 -14.12 -9.59
C GLY A 107 7.76 -12.61 -9.70
N ARG A 108 8.93 -12.03 -9.35
CA ARG A 108 9.24 -10.60 -9.51
C ARG A 108 9.50 -10.21 -10.97
N SER A 109 8.69 -10.72 -11.88
CA SER A 109 8.68 -10.32 -13.28
C SER A 109 7.76 -9.11 -13.45
N VAL A 110 8.01 -8.29 -14.48
CA VAL A 110 7.14 -7.15 -14.84
C VAL A 110 5.69 -7.62 -15.03
N LEU A 111 5.50 -8.83 -15.55
CA LEU A 111 4.21 -9.50 -15.66
C LEU A 111 3.49 -9.66 -14.31
N GLY A 112 4.17 -10.13 -13.26
CA GLY A 112 3.57 -10.28 -11.93
C GLY A 112 3.12 -8.97 -11.28
N PHE A 113 3.83 -7.88 -11.57
CA PHE A 113 3.43 -6.53 -11.14
C PHE A 113 2.23 -6.01 -11.93
N VAL A 114 2.23 -6.19 -13.25
CA VAL A 114 1.13 -5.72 -14.12
C VAL A 114 -0.15 -6.50 -13.86
N THR A 115 -0.09 -7.83 -13.77
CA THR A 115 -1.27 -8.66 -13.46
C THR A 115 -1.79 -8.40 -12.05
N GLY A 116 -0.88 -8.23 -11.08
CA GLY A 116 -1.24 -7.86 -9.71
C GLY A 116 -1.89 -6.48 -9.62
N ALA A 117 -1.38 -5.49 -10.36
CA ALA A 117 -1.97 -4.16 -10.44
C ALA A 117 -3.36 -4.19 -11.09
N MET A 118 -3.55 -4.95 -12.17
CA MET A 118 -4.85 -5.12 -12.83
C MET A 118 -5.89 -5.80 -11.91
N LEU A 119 -5.49 -6.85 -11.19
CA LEU A 119 -6.34 -7.54 -10.20
C LEU A 119 -6.69 -6.63 -9.02
N ALA A 120 -5.70 -5.92 -8.49
CA ALA A 120 -5.88 -4.97 -7.40
C ALA A 120 -6.83 -3.82 -7.78
N MET A 121 -6.74 -3.34 -9.02
CA MET A 121 -7.63 -2.31 -9.57
C MET A 121 -9.06 -2.79 -9.80
N SER A 122 -9.22 -4.07 -10.16
CA SER A 122 -10.54 -4.69 -10.31
C SER A 122 -11.28 -4.82 -8.97
N TRP A 123 -10.56 -4.80 -7.84
CA TRP A 123 -11.16 -4.81 -6.51
C TRP A 123 -11.50 -3.38 -6.08
N ASN A 124 -12.61 -2.89 -6.60
CA ASN A 124 -13.18 -1.60 -6.21
C ASN A 124 -14.40 -1.84 -5.31
N LEU A 125 -14.28 -1.49 -4.03
CA LEU A 125 -15.39 -1.50 -3.07
C LEU A 125 -15.67 -0.06 -2.62
#